data_AF-A0A3A0A990-F1
#
_entry.id   AF-A0A3A0A990-F1
#
_cell.length_a   1.000
_cell.length_b   1.000
_cell.length_c   1.000
_cell.angle_alpha   90.00
_cell.angle_beta   90.00
_cell.angle_gamma   90.00
#
_symmetry.space_group_name_H-M   'P 1'
#
loop_
_entity.id
_entity.type
_entity.pdbx_description
1 polymer ?
#
loop_
_entity_poly.entity_id
_entity_poly.type
_entity_poly.pdbx_seq_one_letter_code
_entity_poly.pdbx_strand_id
1 'polypeptide(L)'
;MFLWAEDPDLSGVRPPIPRAVPAPREGHSRHRQPKVPSHPGQVSIGQLRAVLSQELAAAAPSDLQPANATVWLPSLGERPLARRGLFAHGGPPGARTVLRTETPTLVAWQVTGLALDPLRALLFLSRLSDATARQSASSILPRLRLGNDLIFWSNAAKFALEILVGQHYLPSLRVDPTGRLEAVWQPILLEPRMEQHREELVRTMPPVCRAYNLETPADAP
;
A
#
# COMPACT_ATOMS: atom_id res chain seq x y z
N MET A 1 0.54 9.78 2.75
CA MET A 1 0.55 8.51 1.98
C MET A 1 1.42 7.49 2.71
N PHE A 2 1.04 6.21 2.75
CA PHE A 2 1.87 5.14 3.35
C PHE A 2 2.56 4.36 2.23
N LEU A 3 3.88 4.15 2.37
CA LEU A 3 4.69 3.35 1.45
C LEU A 3 5.34 2.20 2.21
N TRP A 4 5.27 1.00 1.67
CA TRP A 4 6.03 -0.15 2.13
C TRP A 4 6.52 -0.94 0.92
N ALA A 5 7.46 -1.86 1.14
CA ALA A 5 8.00 -2.70 0.08
C ALA A 5 8.17 -4.13 0.57
N GLU A 6 8.05 -5.06 -0.36
CA GLU A 6 8.30 -6.47 -0.14
C GLU A 6 9.65 -6.86 -0.76
N ASP A 7 10.43 -7.63 -0.02
CA ASP A 7 11.58 -8.36 -0.52
C ASP A 7 11.06 -9.68 -1.15
N PRO A 8 11.11 -9.80 -2.49
CA PRO A 8 10.55 -10.95 -3.19
C PRO A 8 11.31 -12.26 -2.92
N ASP A 9 12.49 -12.20 -2.31
CA ASP A 9 13.29 -13.39 -2.00
C ASP A 9 12.97 -13.94 -0.59
N LEU A 10 12.31 -13.14 0.26
CA LEU A 10 11.93 -13.51 1.64
C LEU A 10 10.46 -13.89 1.80
N SER A 11 9.63 -13.67 0.78
CA SER A 11 8.19 -13.95 0.81
C SER A 11 7.82 -15.44 0.95
N GLY A 12 8.81 -16.34 0.86
CA GLY A 12 8.67 -17.76 1.09
C GLY A 12 8.90 -18.21 2.55
N VAL A 13 9.34 -17.34 3.45
CA VAL A 13 9.73 -17.75 4.80
C VAL A 13 8.51 -17.88 5.71
N ARG A 14 8.34 -19.05 6.33
CA ARG A 14 7.27 -19.29 7.33
C ARG A 14 7.47 -18.32 8.50
N PRO A 15 6.44 -17.56 8.94
CA PRO A 15 6.56 -16.76 10.15
C PRO A 15 6.92 -17.67 11.34
N PRO A 16 7.76 -17.22 12.28
CA PRO A 16 8.08 -18.02 13.45
C PRO A 16 6.80 -18.31 14.23
N ILE A 17 6.56 -19.59 14.52
CA ILE A 17 5.47 -20.03 15.39
C ILE A 17 5.64 -19.26 16.70
N PRO A 18 4.63 -18.51 17.20
CA PRO A 18 4.71 -17.97 18.55
C PRO A 18 4.90 -19.16 19.49
N ARG A 19 6.07 -19.21 20.16
CA ARG A 19 6.38 -20.23 21.18
C ARG A 19 5.17 -20.34 22.10
N ALA A 20 4.64 -21.55 22.24
CA ALA A 20 3.54 -21.84 23.17
C ALA A 20 3.93 -21.29 24.55
N VAL A 21 3.23 -20.25 24.99
CA VAL A 21 3.32 -19.75 26.36
C VAL A 21 2.73 -20.85 27.24
N PRO A 22 3.45 -21.36 28.25
CA PRO A 22 2.87 -22.35 29.16
C PRO A 22 1.61 -21.77 29.80
N ALA A 23 0.58 -22.61 29.90
CA ALA A 23 -0.77 -22.22 30.29
C ALA A 23 -0.79 -21.30 31.54
N PRO A 24 -1.46 -20.13 31.49
CA PRO A 24 -1.68 -19.34 32.67
C PRO A 24 -2.77 -20.03 33.52
N ARG A 25 -2.48 -20.19 34.82
CA ARG A 25 -3.46 -20.60 35.83
C ARG A 25 -4.62 -19.60 35.84
N GLU A 26 -5.82 -20.13 35.96
CA GLU A 26 -7.10 -19.44 35.88
C GLU A 26 -7.12 -18.11 36.67
N GLY A 27 -7.35 -17.03 35.94
CA GLY A 27 -7.54 -15.69 36.48
C GLY A 27 -8.09 -14.78 35.39
N HIS A 28 -9.25 -14.18 35.66
CA HIS A 28 -10.06 -13.33 34.77
C HIS A 28 -9.28 -12.63 33.64
N SER A 29 -9.32 -13.21 32.44
CA SER A 29 -8.63 -12.66 31.28
C SER A 29 -9.60 -11.85 30.41
N ARG A 30 -9.35 -10.53 30.34
CA ARG A 30 -9.86 -9.69 29.24
C ARG A 30 -9.52 -10.37 27.93
N HIS A 31 -10.53 -10.59 27.09
CA HIS A 31 -10.40 -11.23 25.79
C HIS A 31 -9.39 -10.42 24.94
N ARG A 32 -8.13 -10.89 24.85
CA ARG A 32 -7.11 -10.29 24.00
C ARG A 32 -7.47 -10.63 22.57
N GLN A 33 -7.76 -9.61 21.76
CA GLN A 33 -7.92 -9.77 20.32
C GLN A 33 -6.68 -10.49 19.74
N PRO A 34 -6.87 -11.42 18.78
CA PRO A 34 -5.76 -12.14 18.16
C PRO A 34 -4.80 -11.14 17.49
N LYS A 35 -3.51 -11.28 17.78
CA LYS A 35 -2.47 -10.38 17.27
C LYS A 35 -2.28 -10.63 15.77
N VAL A 36 -2.54 -9.63 14.95
CA VAL A 36 -2.28 -9.67 13.50
C VAL A 36 -0.79 -9.98 13.25
N PRO A 37 -0.46 -11.00 12.44
CA PRO A 37 0.93 -11.38 12.19
C PRO A 37 1.65 -10.34 11.31
N SER A 38 2.95 -10.15 11.54
CA SER A 38 3.78 -9.28 10.70
C SER A 38 4.09 -9.94 9.35
N HIS A 39 4.06 -9.16 8.28
CA HIS A 39 4.35 -9.67 6.94
C HIS A 39 5.80 -10.17 6.83
N PRO A 40 6.05 -11.46 6.49
CA PRO A 40 7.37 -12.09 6.54
C PRO A 40 8.36 -11.51 5.52
N GLY A 41 7.86 -11.05 4.36
CA GLY A 41 8.68 -10.49 3.29
C GLY A 41 8.86 -8.98 3.35
N GLN A 42 8.48 -8.28 4.43
CA GLN A 42 8.59 -6.81 4.44
C GLN A 42 10.06 -6.34 4.48
N VAL A 43 10.39 -5.33 3.67
CA VAL A 43 11.71 -4.68 3.68
C VAL A 43 11.90 -3.89 4.98
N SER A 44 13.13 -3.83 5.50
CA SER A 44 13.41 -3.04 6.69
C SER A 44 13.20 -1.54 6.46
N ILE A 45 12.76 -0.81 7.49
CA ILE A 45 12.56 0.65 7.40
C ILE A 45 13.83 1.38 6.95
N GLY A 46 15.01 0.93 7.41
CA GLY A 46 16.29 1.54 7.05
C GLY A 46 16.59 1.44 5.56
N GLN A 47 16.37 0.26 4.97
CA GLN A 47 16.52 0.05 3.53
C GLN A 47 15.48 0.84 2.73
N LEU A 48 14.21 0.80 3.14
CA LEU A 48 13.15 1.55 2.48
C LEU A 48 13.41 3.06 2.49
N ARG A 49 13.88 3.59 3.63
CA ARG A 49 14.28 5.00 3.77
C ARG A 49 15.43 5.34 2.84
N ALA A 50 16.47 4.51 2.80
CA ALA A 50 17.63 4.74 1.93
C ALA A 50 17.22 4.85 0.45
N VAL A 51 16.32 3.96 -0.01
CA VAL A 51 15.80 3.99 -1.39
C VAL A 51 14.96 5.24 -1.64
N LEU A 52 14.00 5.56 -0.75
CA LEU A 52 13.12 6.71 -0.94
C LEU A 52 13.86 8.05 -0.84
N SER A 53 14.84 8.19 0.05
CA SER A 53 15.61 9.44 0.19
C SER A 53 16.44 9.76 -1.06
N GLN A 54 16.88 8.76 -1.82
CA GLN A 54 17.60 8.98 -3.07
C GLN A 54 16.69 9.55 -4.17
N GLU A 55 15.44 9.10 -4.23
CA GLU A 55 14.45 9.60 -5.21
C GLU A 55 13.82 10.93 -4.75
N LEU A 56 13.65 11.11 -3.44
CA LEU A 56 13.14 12.33 -2.81
C LEU A 56 14.32 13.24 -2.43
N ALA A 57 15.14 13.64 -3.40
CA ALA A 57 16.38 14.43 -3.23
C ALA A 57 16.25 15.75 -2.44
N ALA A 58 15.05 16.14 -2.00
CA ALA A 58 14.76 17.31 -1.18
C ALA A 58 13.98 17.00 0.11
N ALA A 59 13.84 15.74 0.52
CA ALA A 59 13.09 15.35 1.71
C ALA A 59 13.99 15.32 2.93
N ALA A 60 13.57 16.01 4.00
CA ALA A 60 14.24 15.86 5.28
C ALA A 60 13.94 14.46 5.84
N PRO A 61 14.84 13.86 6.65
CA PRO A 61 14.56 12.57 7.29
C PRO A 61 13.27 12.56 8.13
N SER A 62 12.88 13.73 8.65
CA SER A 62 11.62 13.97 9.37
C SER A 62 10.36 13.80 8.51
N ASP A 63 10.48 13.87 7.19
CA ASP A 63 9.34 13.80 6.27
C ASP A 63 8.91 12.34 6.00
N LEU A 64 9.72 11.38 6.48
CA LEU A 64 9.53 9.93 6.32
C LEU A 64 9.39 9.30 7.71
N GLN A 65 8.18 9.29 8.25
CA GLN A 65 7.93 8.74 9.58
C GLN A 65 7.60 7.24 9.52
N PRO A 66 8.22 6.40 10.35
CA PRO A 66 7.80 5.00 10.47
C PRO A 66 6.32 4.92 10.84
N ALA A 67 5.58 4.09 10.10
CA ALA A 67 4.18 3.86 10.34
C ALA A 67 3.83 2.38 10.15
N ASN A 68 2.71 1.98 10.71
CA ASN A 68 2.17 0.65 10.65
C ASN A 68 0.80 0.71 9.97
N ALA A 69 0.52 -0.24 9.08
CA ALA A 69 -0.79 -0.41 8.46
C ALA A 69 -1.17 -1.89 8.46
N THR A 70 -2.47 -2.18 8.63
CA THR A 70 -2.98 -3.53 8.40
C THR A 70 -3.38 -3.64 6.94
N VAL A 71 -2.96 -4.68 6.25
CA VAL A 71 -3.28 -4.91 4.84
C VAL A 71 -3.84 -6.31 4.65
N TRP A 72 -4.94 -6.42 3.91
CA TRP A 72 -5.53 -7.70 3.53
C TRP A 72 -4.86 -8.22 2.26
N LEU A 73 -4.12 -9.33 2.37
CA LEU A 73 -3.38 -9.90 1.25
C LEU A 73 -3.86 -11.33 0.94
N PRO A 74 -3.92 -11.71 -0.35
CA PRO A 74 -4.15 -13.08 -0.74
C PRO A 74 -3.11 -13.98 -0.09
N SER A 75 -3.57 -15.00 0.63
CA SER A 75 -2.71 -15.89 1.42
C SER A 75 -3.14 -17.34 1.21
N LEU A 76 -2.17 -18.24 1.21
CA LEU A 76 -2.35 -19.69 1.16
C LEU A 76 -1.96 -20.27 2.51
N GLY A 77 -2.96 -20.59 3.33
CA GLY A 77 -2.74 -20.84 4.77
C GLY A 77 -2.12 -19.62 5.45
N GLU A 78 -1.04 -19.83 6.21
CA GLU A 78 -0.32 -18.80 6.97
C GLU A 78 0.78 -18.10 6.14
N ARG A 79 0.66 -18.05 4.81
CA ARG A 79 1.69 -17.51 3.91
C ARG A 79 1.08 -16.51 2.93
N PRO A 80 1.56 -15.25 2.91
CA PRO A 80 1.11 -14.29 1.91
C PRO A 80 1.60 -14.72 0.53
N LEU A 81 0.76 -14.56 -0.48
CA LEU A 81 1.10 -14.84 -1.86
C LEU A 81 1.83 -13.64 -2.47
N ALA A 82 3.15 -13.77 -2.57
CA ALA A 82 3.95 -12.82 -3.34
C ALA A 82 3.78 -13.04 -4.83
N ARG A 83 3.95 -11.95 -5.58
CA ARG A 83 3.85 -11.98 -7.05
C ARG A 83 4.82 -12.98 -7.70
N ARG A 84 6.02 -13.22 -7.12
CA ARG A 84 6.96 -14.25 -7.63
C ARG A 84 6.56 -15.69 -7.28
N GLY A 85 5.87 -15.91 -6.16
CA GLY A 85 5.38 -17.24 -5.76
C GLY A 85 4.32 -17.80 -6.70
N LEU A 86 3.61 -16.95 -7.43
CA LEU A 86 2.61 -17.34 -8.42
C LEU A 86 3.22 -17.84 -9.75
N PHE A 87 4.41 -17.34 -10.12
CA PHE A 87 5.06 -17.65 -11.41
C PHE A 87 6.21 -18.68 -11.30
N ALA A 88 6.44 -19.26 -10.12
CA ALA A 88 7.35 -20.41 -9.97
C ALA A 88 6.76 -21.71 -10.58
N HIS A 89 6.38 -21.64 -11.86
CA HIS A 89 5.97 -22.76 -12.71
C HIS A 89 7.16 -23.25 -13.56
N GLY A 90 8.33 -23.42 -12.93
CA GLY A 90 9.57 -23.75 -13.65
C GLY A 90 10.56 -24.57 -12.84
N GLY A 91 10.08 -25.39 -11.90
CA GLY A 91 10.92 -26.41 -11.26
C GLY A 91 11.25 -27.57 -12.22
N PRO A 92 12.36 -28.30 -12.00
CA PRO A 92 12.79 -29.39 -12.86
C PRO A 92 11.67 -30.44 -13.08
N PRO A 93 11.64 -31.11 -14.24
CA PRO A 93 10.60 -32.08 -14.59
C PRO A 93 10.62 -33.24 -13.60
N GLY A 94 9.71 -33.21 -12.63
CA GLY A 94 9.67 -34.13 -11.49
C GLY A 94 9.26 -33.45 -10.18
N ALA A 95 9.54 -32.15 -10.03
CA ALA A 95 9.00 -31.33 -8.95
C ALA A 95 7.67 -30.69 -9.38
N ARG A 96 6.71 -31.52 -9.82
CA ARG A 96 5.30 -31.14 -9.77
C ARG A 96 4.91 -31.16 -8.30
N THR A 97 5.35 -30.16 -7.54
CA THR A 97 4.73 -29.84 -6.26
C THR A 97 3.27 -29.65 -6.59
N VAL A 98 2.47 -30.63 -6.16
CA VAL A 98 1.02 -30.59 -6.18
C VAL A 98 0.63 -29.18 -5.78
N LEU A 99 0.18 -28.37 -6.74
CA LEU A 99 -0.59 -27.17 -6.42
C LEU A 99 -1.79 -27.74 -5.70
N ARG A 100 -1.71 -27.77 -4.37
CA ARG A 100 -2.85 -28.08 -3.55
C ARG A 100 -3.96 -27.15 -4.01
N THR A 101 -5.12 -27.75 -4.19
CA THR A 101 -6.45 -27.21 -4.46
C THR A 101 -6.92 -26.24 -3.37
N GLU A 102 -6.03 -25.45 -2.78
CA GLU A 102 -6.34 -24.50 -1.73
C GLU A 102 -6.63 -23.16 -2.40
N THR A 103 -7.88 -22.72 -2.27
CA THR A 103 -8.31 -21.41 -2.76
C THR A 103 -7.65 -20.33 -1.90
N PRO A 104 -7.00 -19.33 -2.52
CA PRO A 104 -6.40 -18.24 -1.75
C PRO A 104 -7.49 -17.48 -0.99
N THR A 105 -7.21 -17.17 0.27
CA THR A 105 -8.12 -16.39 1.13
C THR A 105 -7.45 -15.08 1.51
N LEU A 106 -8.24 -14.05 1.82
CA LEU A 106 -7.70 -12.80 2.32
C LEU A 106 -7.41 -12.93 3.81
N VAL A 107 -6.16 -12.68 4.18
CA VAL A 107 -5.71 -12.67 5.58
C VAL A 107 -5.12 -11.29 5.89
N ALA A 108 -5.42 -10.78 7.09
CA ALA A 108 -4.87 -9.53 7.57
C ALA A 108 -3.38 -9.70 7.96
N TRP A 109 -2.54 -8.81 7.43
CA TRP A 109 -1.11 -8.75 7.74
C TRP A 109 -0.75 -7.36 8.25
N GLN A 110 0.07 -7.31 9.29
CA GLN A 110 0.67 -6.07 9.75
C GLN A 110 1.91 -5.78 8.89
N VAL A 111 1.88 -4.67 8.16
CA VAL A 111 3.04 -4.14 7.43
C VAL A 111 3.58 -2.90 8.11
N THR A 112 4.89 -2.73 8.04
CA THR A 112 5.62 -1.57 8.53
C THR A 112 6.25 -0.85 7.36
N GLY A 113 6.10 0.47 7.32
CA GLY A 113 6.55 1.29 6.20
C GLY A 113 6.83 2.73 6.61
N LEU A 114 6.82 3.62 5.63
CA LEU A 114 7.06 5.05 5.81
C LEU A 114 5.82 5.85 5.40
N ALA A 115 5.36 6.71 6.30
CA ALA A 115 4.36 7.71 6.02
C ALA A 115 5.03 8.96 5.44
N LEU A 116 4.50 9.42 4.31
CA LEU A 116 4.86 10.67 3.65
C LEU A 116 3.79 11.71 3.90
N ASP A 117 4.24 12.93 4.19
CA ASP A 117 3.44 14.15 4.18
C ASP A 117 2.66 14.29 2.85
N PRO A 118 1.41 14.81 2.87
CA PRO A 118 0.59 14.93 1.65
C PRO A 118 1.25 15.71 0.50
N LEU A 119 1.92 16.83 0.78
CA LEU A 119 2.58 17.63 -0.25
C LEU A 119 3.76 16.86 -0.85
N ARG A 120 4.57 16.21 0.01
CA ARG A 120 5.68 15.37 -0.43
C ARG A 120 5.21 14.17 -1.25
N ALA A 121 4.12 13.53 -0.83
CA ALA A 121 3.51 12.42 -1.55
C ALA A 121 3.03 12.85 -2.95
N LEU A 122 2.37 14.01 -3.05
CA LEU A 122 1.93 14.55 -4.35
C LEU A 122 3.12 14.81 -5.29
N LEU A 123 4.18 15.43 -4.79
CA LEU A 123 5.41 15.70 -5.56
C LEU A 123 6.15 14.42 -5.96
N PHE A 124 6.16 13.40 -5.11
CA PHE A 124 6.72 12.09 -5.41
C PHE A 124 5.94 11.41 -6.54
N LEU A 125 4.63 11.28 -6.36
CA LEU A 125 3.72 10.56 -7.25
C LEU A 125 3.64 11.19 -8.64
N SER A 126 3.70 12.52 -8.75
CA SER A 126 3.68 13.22 -10.04
C SER A 126 4.92 12.93 -10.90
N ARG A 127 6.04 12.53 -10.27
CA ARG A 127 7.30 12.20 -10.95
C ARG A 127 7.46 10.72 -11.29
N LEU A 128 6.63 9.83 -10.74
CA LEU A 128 6.81 8.38 -10.90
C LEU A 128 6.66 7.89 -12.35
N SER A 129 5.71 8.44 -13.11
CA SER A 129 5.49 8.02 -14.51
C SER A 129 6.66 8.35 -15.43
N ASP A 130 7.35 9.45 -15.12
CA ASP A 130 8.52 9.87 -15.85
C ASP A 130 9.66 8.86 -15.68
N ALA A 131 9.76 8.24 -14.51
CA ALA A 131 10.76 7.21 -14.24
C ALA A 131 10.42 5.85 -14.88
N THR A 132 9.15 5.55 -15.14
CA THR A 132 8.76 4.35 -15.91
C THR A 132 8.92 4.52 -17.42
N ALA A 133 8.71 5.73 -17.96
CA ALA A 133 8.83 6.02 -19.38
C ALA A 133 10.27 6.36 -19.80
N ARG A 134 11.02 7.06 -18.94
CA ARG A 134 12.45 7.33 -19.13
C ARG A 134 13.19 6.22 -18.40
N GLN A 135 13.76 5.28 -19.15
CA GLN A 135 14.87 4.43 -18.67
C GLN A 135 16.10 5.31 -18.41
N SER A 136 15.98 6.26 -17.47
CA SER A 136 17.04 7.17 -17.11
C SER A 136 18.02 6.42 -16.24
N ALA A 137 19.27 6.36 -16.68
CA ALA A 137 20.39 5.69 -16.02
C ALA A 137 20.71 6.19 -14.59
N SER A 138 19.96 7.14 -14.05
CA SER A 138 20.18 7.77 -12.75
C SER A 138 19.07 7.53 -11.72
N SER A 139 18.00 6.80 -12.05
CA SER A 139 16.98 6.41 -11.06
C SER A 139 17.29 5.02 -10.51
N ILE A 140 17.06 4.79 -9.21
CA ILE A 140 17.17 3.48 -8.55
C ILE A 140 15.87 2.66 -8.76
N LEU A 141 14.82 3.28 -9.30
CA LEU A 141 13.56 2.64 -9.66
C LEU A 141 13.66 1.43 -10.64
N PRO A 142 14.75 1.19 -11.43
CA PRO A 142 14.90 -0.08 -12.14
C PRO A 142 15.04 -1.30 -11.22
N ARG A 143 15.50 -1.10 -9.97
CA ARG A 143 15.63 -2.17 -8.95
C ARG A 143 14.36 -2.35 -8.11
N LEU A 144 13.50 -1.33 -8.05
CA LEU A 144 12.25 -1.37 -7.30
C LEU A 144 11.07 -1.50 -8.26
N ARG A 145 10.48 -2.71 -8.33
CA ARG A 145 9.30 -2.92 -9.17
C ARG A 145 8.09 -2.22 -8.57
N LEU A 146 7.60 -1.18 -9.23
CA LEU A 146 6.39 -0.48 -8.80
C LEU A 146 5.17 -1.40 -8.82
N GLY A 147 4.39 -1.36 -7.74
CA GLY A 147 3.09 -2.00 -7.66
C GLY A 147 2.05 -1.28 -8.53
N ASN A 148 0.98 -1.98 -8.89
CA ASN A 148 -0.12 -1.39 -9.66
C ASN A 148 -0.80 -0.26 -8.87
N ASP A 149 -0.77 -0.33 -7.54
CA ASP A 149 -1.22 0.73 -6.63
C ASP A 149 -0.43 2.03 -6.82
N LEU A 150 0.90 1.97 -6.88
CA LEU A 150 1.73 3.16 -7.09
C LEU A 150 1.48 3.81 -8.45
N ILE A 151 1.26 2.99 -9.49
CA ILE A 151 0.90 3.50 -10.82
C ILE A 151 -0.45 4.22 -10.78
N PHE A 152 -1.44 3.60 -10.13
CA PHE A 152 -2.75 4.20 -9.92
C PHE A 152 -2.65 5.54 -9.15
N TRP A 153 -1.94 5.56 -8.03
CA TRP A 153 -1.76 6.77 -7.23
C TRP A 153 -0.96 7.84 -7.96
N SER A 154 -0.03 7.48 -8.85
CA SER A 154 0.65 8.43 -9.74
C SER A 154 -0.34 9.13 -10.68
N ASN A 155 -1.26 8.38 -11.29
CA ASN A 155 -2.30 8.96 -12.15
C ASN A 155 -3.27 9.82 -11.35
N ALA A 156 -3.71 9.36 -10.16
CA ALA A 156 -4.56 10.13 -9.27
C ALA A 156 -3.91 11.44 -8.81
N ALA A 157 -2.60 11.43 -8.53
CA ALA A 157 -1.84 12.62 -8.16
C ALA A 157 -1.78 13.65 -9.30
N LYS A 158 -1.59 13.21 -10.55
CA LYS A 158 -1.62 14.11 -11.70
C LYS A 158 -3.00 14.68 -11.96
N PHE A 159 -4.05 13.88 -11.79
CA PHE A 159 -5.42 14.36 -11.87
C PHE A 159 -5.70 15.42 -10.80
N ALA A 160 -5.21 15.22 -9.57
CA ALA A 160 -5.27 16.25 -8.53
C ALA A 160 -4.52 17.54 -8.94
N LEU A 161 -3.36 17.42 -9.60
CA LEU A 161 -2.64 18.58 -10.14
C LEU A 161 -3.40 19.26 -11.29
N GLU A 162 -4.10 18.51 -12.14
CA GLU A 162 -4.97 19.06 -13.20
C GLU A 162 -6.11 19.90 -12.61
N ILE A 163 -6.75 19.42 -11.53
CA ILE A 163 -7.74 20.19 -10.74
C ILE A 163 -7.11 21.49 -10.22
N LEU A 164 -5.94 21.40 -9.60
CA LEU A 164 -5.29 22.55 -8.95
C LEU A 164 -4.83 23.60 -9.96
N VAL A 165 -4.16 23.19 -11.04
CA VAL A 165 -3.67 24.10 -12.09
C VAL A 165 -4.83 24.72 -12.85
N GLY A 166 -5.89 23.95 -13.12
CA GLY A 166 -7.10 24.45 -13.76
C GLY A 166 -8.01 25.28 -12.85
N GLN A 167 -7.64 25.46 -11.57
CA GLN A 167 -8.44 26.18 -10.57
C GLN A 167 -9.87 25.65 -10.42
N HIS A 168 -10.05 24.34 -10.61
CA HIS A 168 -11.34 23.66 -10.52
C HIS A 168 -11.72 23.37 -9.07
N TYR A 169 -11.82 24.41 -8.24
CA TYR A 169 -12.17 24.31 -6.84
C TYR A 169 -12.87 25.57 -6.31
N LEU A 170 -13.77 25.41 -5.34
CA LEU A 170 -14.44 26.54 -4.66
C LEU A 170 -14.33 26.41 -3.13
N PRO A 171 -14.42 27.55 -2.40
CA PRO A 171 -14.53 27.52 -0.96
C PRO A 171 -15.88 26.93 -0.56
N SER A 172 -15.88 26.09 0.47
CA SER A 172 -17.04 25.38 0.97
C SER A 172 -16.96 25.22 2.49
N LEU A 173 -18.05 24.81 3.11
CA LEU A 173 -18.13 24.51 4.54
C LEU A 173 -18.37 23.01 4.71
N ARG A 174 -17.55 22.36 5.52
CA ARG A 174 -17.76 20.97 5.94
C ARG A 174 -18.07 20.94 7.43
N VAL A 175 -18.92 20.00 7.83
CA VAL A 175 -19.17 19.71 9.25
C VAL A 175 -18.28 18.53 9.62
N ASP A 176 -17.41 18.72 10.61
CA ASP A 176 -16.58 17.63 11.14
C ASP A 176 -17.43 16.63 11.96
N PRO A 177 -16.92 15.43 12.29
CA PRO A 177 -17.67 14.46 13.11
C PRO A 177 -18.04 14.96 14.50
N THR A 178 -17.45 16.06 14.98
CA THR A 178 -17.76 16.71 16.26
C THR A 178 -18.81 17.82 16.15
N GLY A 179 -19.33 18.07 14.94
CA GLY A 179 -20.34 19.10 14.66
C GLY A 179 -19.78 20.50 14.41
N ARG A 180 -18.45 20.68 14.32
CA ARG A 180 -17.83 21.98 14.03
C ARG A 180 -17.81 22.25 12.53
N LEU A 181 -18.05 23.52 12.18
CA LEU A 181 -17.94 24.01 10.81
C LEU A 181 -16.47 24.34 10.50
N GLU A 182 -15.96 23.76 9.42
CA GLU A 182 -14.61 23.99 8.90
C GLU A 182 -14.69 24.49 7.45
N ALA A 183 -14.00 25.61 7.18
CA ALA A 183 -13.85 26.14 5.83
C ALA A 183 -12.83 25.32 5.05
N VAL A 184 -13.26 24.74 3.92
CA VAL A 184 -12.44 23.83 3.11
C VAL A 184 -12.56 24.17 1.63
N TRP A 185 -11.50 23.94 0.87
CA TRP A 185 -11.56 23.99 -0.59
C TRP A 185 -12.04 22.64 -1.12
N GLN A 186 -13.05 22.65 -1.98
CA GLN A 186 -13.61 21.44 -2.58
C GLN A 186 -13.39 21.44 -4.10
N PRO A 187 -12.98 20.29 -4.68
CA PRO A 187 -12.85 20.18 -6.13
C PRO A 187 -14.22 20.23 -6.79
N ILE A 188 -14.26 20.81 -7.99
CA ILE A 188 -15.47 20.94 -8.80
C ILE A 188 -15.27 20.20 -10.11
N LEU A 189 -16.08 19.16 -10.29
CA LEU A 189 -16.02 18.27 -11.46
C LEU A 189 -17.22 18.54 -12.38
N LEU A 190 -17.44 19.81 -12.73
CA LEU A 190 -18.55 20.20 -13.60
C LEU A 190 -18.21 19.99 -15.08
N GLU A 191 -16.92 19.97 -15.43
CA GLU A 191 -16.50 19.73 -16.80
C GLU A 191 -16.61 18.23 -17.14
N PRO A 192 -17.32 17.85 -18.22
CA PRO A 192 -17.54 16.44 -18.58
C PRO A 192 -16.25 15.62 -18.68
N ARG A 193 -15.17 16.24 -19.16
CA ARG A 193 -13.85 15.62 -19.27
C ARG A 193 -13.28 15.22 -17.91
N MET A 194 -13.41 16.08 -16.90
CA MET A 194 -12.89 15.80 -15.56
C MET A 194 -13.70 14.72 -14.86
N GLU A 195 -15.02 14.74 -15.06
CA GLU A 195 -15.89 13.71 -14.52
C GLU A 195 -15.60 12.35 -15.16
N GLN A 196 -15.43 12.29 -16.48
CA GLN A 196 -15.01 11.07 -17.17
C GLN A 196 -13.66 10.56 -16.65
N HIS A 197 -12.67 11.43 -16.46
CA HIS A 197 -11.36 11.04 -15.93
C HIS A 197 -11.48 10.49 -14.49
N ARG A 198 -12.33 11.08 -13.64
CA ARG A 198 -12.64 10.54 -12.31
C ARG A 198 -13.25 9.14 -12.41
N GLU A 199 -14.25 8.94 -13.26
CA GLU A 199 -14.90 7.64 -13.44
C GLU A 199 -13.91 6.57 -13.92
N GLU A 200 -13.03 6.92 -14.86
CA GLU A 200 -11.97 6.04 -15.34
C GLU A 200 -10.99 5.65 -14.24
N LEU A 201 -10.58 6.61 -13.39
CA LEU A 201 -9.78 6.33 -12.20
C LEU A 201 -10.50 5.37 -11.26
N VAL A 202 -11.76 5.64 -10.91
CA VAL A 202 -12.53 4.77 -10.00
C VAL A 202 -12.65 3.35 -10.56
N ARG A 203 -12.97 3.23 -11.85
CA ARG A 203 -13.13 1.94 -12.55
C ARG A 203 -11.84 1.13 -12.61
N THR A 204 -10.70 1.81 -12.73
CA THR A 204 -9.38 1.17 -12.87
C THR A 204 -8.64 1.00 -11.54
N MET A 205 -9.25 1.43 -10.42
CA MET A 205 -8.62 1.35 -9.11
C MET A 205 -8.27 -0.10 -8.75
N PRO A 206 -6.98 -0.44 -8.57
CA PRO A 206 -6.56 -1.78 -8.21
C PRO A 206 -7.13 -2.19 -6.83
N PRO A 207 -7.56 -3.46 -6.63
CA PRO A 207 -8.10 -3.92 -5.35
C PRO A 207 -7.17 -3.67 -4.14
N VAL A 208 -5.86 -3.76 -4.36
CA VAL A 208 -4.85 -3.49 -3.32
C VAL A 208 -4.94 -2.05 -2.76
N CYS A 209 -5.40 -1.07 -3.53
CA CYS A 209 -5.59 0.30 -3.04
C CYS A 209 -6.69 0.39 -1.97
N ARG A 210 -7.63 -0.58 -1.96
CA ARG A 210 -8.77 -0.64 -1.04
C ARG A 210 -8.53 -1.60 0.13
N ALA A 211 -7.38 -2.28 0.17
CA ALA A 211 -7.11 -3.38 1.11
C ALA A 211 -6.48 -2.94 2.44
N TYR A 212 -6.33 -1.63 2.68
CA TYR A 212 -5.62 -1.10 3.85
C TYR A 212 -6.58 -0.67 4.96
N ASN A 213 -6.21 -0.99 6.20
CA ASN A 213 -6.87 -0.59 7.46
C ASN A 213 -8.38 -0.89 7.50
N LEU A 214 -8.80 -1.96 6.84
CA LEU A 214 -10.15 -2.49 6.96
C LEU A 214 -10.27 -3.37 8.20
N GLU A 215 -11.40 -3.27 8.93
CA GLU A 215 -11.74 -4.21 10.00
C GLU A 215 -12.05 -5.59 9.42
N THR A 216 -12.81 -5.63 8.31
CA THR A 216 -13.11 -6.83 7.55
C THR A 216 -12.93 -6.59 6.05
N PRO A 217 -12.62 -7.61 5.23
CA PRO A 217 -12.48 -7.44 3.79
C PRO A 217 -13.79 -7.07 3.10
N ALA A 218 -14.95 -7.25 3.76
CA ALA A 218 -16.26 -6.82 3.26
C ALA A 218 -16.47 -5.31 3.34
N ASP A 219 -15.65 -4.60 4.15
CA ASP A 219 -15.71 -3.15 4.30
C ASP A 219 -14.96 -2.41 3.17
N ALA A 220 -14.38 -3.15 2.22
CA ALA A 220 -13.73 -2.55 1.06
C ALA A 220 -14.76 -1.78 0.20
N PRO A 221 -14.52 -0.49 -0.14
CA PRO A 221 -15.43 0.32 -0.93
C PRO A 221 -15.54 -0.14 -2.39
#